data_AF-A0A4P6JLT4-F1
#
_entry.id   AF-A0A4P6JLT4-F1
#
_cell.length_a   1.000
_cell.length_b   1.000
_cell.length_c   1.000
_cell.angle_alpha   90.00
_cell.angle_beta   90.00
_cell.angle_gamma   90.00
#
_symmetry.space_group_name_H-M   'P 1'
#
loop_
_entity.id
_entity.type
_entity.pdbx_description
1 polymer ?
#
loop_
_entity_poly.entity_id
_entity_poly.type
_entity_poly.pdbx_seq_one_letter_code
_entity_poly.pdbx_strand_id
1 'polypeptide(L)'
;MEYRQSQLVGQASQKNCGQTATQLNSFHSYFIAHHLSYVAVARAAHVPCITVWSIDHGMAVSDAHASRVRLALLQLTGTPYLGPIPTFCLMQQGR
;
A
#
# COMPACT_ATOMS: atom_id res chain seq x y z
N MET A 1 21.51 -22.68 -41.44
CA MET A 1 22.54 -22.36 -40.44
C MET A 1 22.76 -20.85 -40.51
N GLU A 2 21.94 -20.02 -39.84
CA GLU A 2 22.04 -19.66 -38.40
C GLU A 2 23.47 -19.20 -38.04
N TYR A 3 23.76 -18.03 -37.45
CA TYR A 3 22.99 -16.94 -36.84
C TYR A 3 23.99 -15.76 -36.76
N ARG A 4 23.59 -14.51 -37.02
CA ARG A 4 24.10 -13.40 -36.18
C ARG A 4 23.14 -12.23 -36.13
N GLN A 5 22.52 -12.19 -34.96
CA GLN A 5 21.48 -11.35 -34.45
C GLN A 5 21.83 -9.85 -34.50
N SER A 6 20.89 -9.08 -35.04
CA SER A 6 20.89 -7.61 -35.04
C SER A 6 20.69 -7.04 -33.63
N GLN A 7 21.21 -5.82 -33.48
CA GLN A 7 21.23 -4.92 -32.32
C GLN A 7 19.85 -4.66 -31.69
N LEU A 8 19.86 -4.17 -30.44
CA LEU A 8 19.09 -3.05 -29.85
C LEU A 8 19.44 -3.00 -28.34
N VAL A 9 20.45 -2.23 -27.91
CA VAL A 9 20.34 -0.83 -27.43
C VAL A 9 19.10 -0.57 -26.59
N GLY A 10 19.30 -0.27 -25.31
CA GLY A 10 18.27 0.26 -24.42
C GLY A 10 18.43 -0.18 -22.97
N GLN A 11 19.59 0.08 -22.36
CA GLN A 11 19.77 -0.10 -20.92
C GLN A 11 18.74 0.74 -20.17
N ALA A 12 18.00 0.07 -19.30
CA ALA A 12 17.00 0.62 -18.40
C ALA A 12 17.61 1.74 -17.55
N SER A 13 17.32 2.99 -17.91
CA SER A 13 17.40 4.12 -17.02
C SER A 13 15.96 4.60 -16.80
N GLN A 14 15.26 3.89 -15.90
CA GLN A 14 14.06 4.43 -15.28
C GLN A 14 14.50 5.65 -14.47
N LYS A 15 14.49 6.81 -15.15
CA LYS A 15 14.54 8.11 -14.51
C LYS A 15 13.28 8.19 -13.65
N ASN A 16 13.47 8.03 -12.34
CA ASN A 16 12.41 8.23 -11.36
C ASN A 16 12.18 9.75 -11.24
N CYS A 17 11.56 10.31 -12.28
CA CYS A 17 11.17 11.70 -12.37
C CYS A 17 9.85 11.85 -11.61
N GLY A 18 9.89 12.56 -10.49
CA GLY A 18 8.68 13.11 -9.87
C GLY A 18 8.40 12.63 -8.46
N GLN A 19 9.38 12.66 -7.56
CA GLN A 19 9.06 12.90 -6.15
C GLN A 19 8.64 14.38 -6.00
N THR A 20 7.46 14.72 -6.51
CA THR A 20 6.84 16.03 -6.27
C THR A 20 6.29 16.06 -4.86
N ALA A 21 6.64 17.12 -4.15
CA ALA A 21 6.45 17.37 -2.72
C ALA A 21 4.98 17.54 -2.28
N THR A 22 4.12 16.56 -2.58
CA THR A 22 2.70 16.49 -2.16
C THR A 22 2.38 15.16 -1.45
N GLN A 23 3.41 14.50 -0.90
CA GLN A 23 3.32 13.14 -0.35
C GLN A 23 3.54 13.11 1.18
N LEU A 24 2.98 14.07 1.90
CA LEU A 24 3.08 14.13 3.37
C LEU A 24 1.97 13.33 4.10
N ASN A 25 1.07 12.70 3.36
CA ASN A 25 -0.14 12.08 3.90
C ASN A 25 -0.51 10.75 3.20
N SER A 26 0.44 10.16 2.48
CA SER A 26 0.28 8.80 1.95
C SER A 26 0.43 7.75 3.04
N PHE A 27 -0.22 6.59 2.87
CA PHE A 27 -0.09 5.46 3.79
C PHE A 27 1.38 5.02 3.95
N HIS A 28 2.14 5.07 2.86
CA HIS A 28 3.56 4.77 2.83
C HIS A 28 4.40 5.71 3.71
N SER A 29 4.14 7.02 3.61
CA SER A 29 4.84 8.03 4.42
C SER A 29 4.62 7.80 5.91
N TYR A 30 3.40 7.38 6.31
CA TYR A 30 3.08 7.04 7.69
C TYR A 30 3.86 5.81 8.17
N PHE A 31 4.01 4.78 7.33
CA PHE A 31 4.81 3.59 7.64
C PHE A 31 6.28 3.93 7.90
N ILE A 32 6.87 4.76 7.04
CA ILE A 32 8.26 5.21 7.20
C ILE A 32 8.41 6.02 8.49
N ALA A 33 7.53 6.98 8.74
CA ALA A 33 7.60 7.86 9.91
C ALA A 33 7.51 7.12 11.25
N HIS A 34 6.75 6.02 11.28
CA HIS A 34 6.54 5.21 12.48
C HIS A 34 7.34 3.89 12.49
N HIS A 35 8.26 3.70 11.54
CA HIS A 35 9.07 2.48 11.40
C HIS A 35 8.23 1.18 11.42
N LEU A 36 7.07 1.20 10.78
CA LEU A 36 6.14 0.08 10.77
C LEU A 36 6.54 -0.95 9.71
N SER A 37 6.27 -2.23 10.00
CA SER A 37 6.33 -3.30 9.01
C SER A 37 4.93 -3.77 8.63
N TYR A 38 4.71 -4.13 7.37
CA TYR A 38 3.41 -4.64 6.92
C TYR A 38 2.98 -5.87 7.73
N VAL A 39 3.94 -6.74 8.08
CA VAL A 39 3.68 -7.96 8.86
C VAL A 39 3.21 -7.62 10.28
N ALA A 40 3.82 -6.64 10.95
CA ALA A 40 3.39 -6.24 12.29
C ALA A 40 1.96 -5.67 12.29
N VAL A 41 1.66 -4.77 11.35
CA VAL A 41 0.32 -4.18 11.20
C VAL A 41 -0.71 -5.26 10.85
N ALA A 42 -0.39 -6.17 9.93
CA ALA A 42 -1.27 -7.25 9.52
C ALA A 42 -1.61 -8.21 10.69
N ARG A 43 -0.61 -8.54 11.50
CA ARG A 43 -0.79 -9.35 12.72
C ARG A 43 -1.69 -8.65 13.73
N ALA A 44 -1.43 -7.38 14.03
CA ALA A 44 -2.23 -6.61 14.98
C ALA A 44 -3.68 -6.40 14.49
N ALA A 45 -3.87 -6.20 13.18
CA ALA A 45 -5.19 -6.02 12.58
C ALA A 45 -5.95 -7.35 12.34
N HIS A 46 -5.31 -8.51 12.54
CA HIS A 46 -5.86 -9.82 12.15
C HIS A 46 -6.35 -9.82 10.68
N VAL A 47 -5.54 -9.31 9.77
CA VAL A 47 -5.79 -9.33 8.32
C VAL A 47 -4.60 -9.96 7.59
N PRO A 48 -4.80 -10.48 6.37
CA PRO A 48 -3.69 -10.94 5.53
C PRO A 48 -2.66 -9.82 5.27
N CYS A 49 -1.37 -10.15 5.23
CA CYS A 49 -0.32 -9.16 4.95
C CYS A 49 -0.52 -8.45 3.60
N ILE A 50 -1.07 -9.18 2.61
CA ILE A 50 -1.41 -8.61 1.31
C ILE A 50 -2.42 -7.47 1.41
N THR A 51 -3.33 -7.49 2.40
CA THR A 51 -4.29 -6.42 2.62
C THR A 51 -3.60 -5.11 3.00
N VAL A 52 -2.58 -5.15 3.86
CA VAL A 52 -1.83 -3.96 4.25
C VAL A 52 -1.00 -3.43 3.07
N TRP A 53 -0.38 -4.35 2.32
CA TRP A 53 0.32 -3.99 1.07
C TRP A 53 -0.61 -3.35 0.04
N SER A 54 -1.84 -3.88 -0.10
CA SER A 54 -2.86 -3.32 -0.99
C SER A 54 -3.20 -1.88 -0.64
N ILE A 55 -3.39 -1.58 0.64
CA ILE A 55 -3.69 -0.21 1.10
C ILE A 55 -2.54 0.73 0.75
N ASP A 56 -1.30 0.30 0.98
CA ASP A 56 -0.10 1.10 0.68
C ASP A 56 0.02 1.47 -0.81
N HIS A 57 -0.45 0.58 -1.68
CA HIS A 57 -0.45 0.77 -3.14
C HIS A 57 -1.77 1.35 -3.68
N GLY A 58 -2.65 1.83 -2.80
CA GLY A 58 -3.91 2.47 -3.19
C GLY A 58 -4.98 1.52 -3.72
N MET A 59 -4.84 0.21 -3.50
CA MET A 59 -5.86 -0.78 -3.88
C MET A 59 -6.97 -0.86 -2.83
N ALA A 60 -8.20 -1.01 -3.31
CA ALA A 60 -9.38 -1.09 -2.46
C ALA A 60 -9.42 -2.39 -1.64
N VAL A 61 -9.78 -2.25 -0.36
CA VAL A 61 -10.00 -3.36 0.59
C VAL A 61 -11.45 -3.34 1.10
N SER A 62 -11.86 -4.36 1.86
CA SER A 62 -13.17 -4.32 2.51
C SER A 62 -13.19 -3.27 3.60
N ASP A 63 -14.36 -2.68 3.86
CA ASP A 63 -14.54 -1.72 4.95
C ASP A 63 -14.10 -2.30 6.30
N ALA A 64 -14.49 -3.55 6.59
CA ALA A 64 -14.08 -4.27 7.79
C ALA A 64 -12.55 -4.40 7.92
N HIS A 65 -11.82 -4.65 6.82
CA HIS A 65 -10.36 -4.67 6.84
C HIS A 65 -9.76 -3.28 7.06
N ALA A 66 -10.31 -2.25 6.41
CA ALA A 66 -9.86 -0.88 6.59
C ALA A 66 -10.02 -0.42 8.06
N SER A 67 -11.16 -0.70 8.71
CA SER A 67 -11.37 -0.36 10.12
C SER A 67 -10.38 -1.08 11.03
N ARG A 68 -10.16 -2.39 10.82
CA ARG A 68 -9.18 -3.17 11.60
C ARG A 68 -7.75 -2.64 11.45
N VAL A 69 -7.36 -2.28 10.23
CA VAL A 69 -6.04 -1.69 9.97
C VAL A 69 -5.91 -0.33 10.67
N ARG A 70 -6.92 0.54 10.63
CA ARG A 70 -6.87 1.82 11.36
C ARG A 70 -6.69 1.64 12.86
N LEU A 71 -7.44 0.70 13.45
CA LEU A 71 -7.32 0.38 14.87
C LEU A 71 -5.92 -0.16 15.20
N ALA A 72 -5.38 -1.05 14.38
CA ALA A 72 -4.04 -1.60 14.57
C ALA A 72 -2.94 -0.52 14.46
N LEU A 73 -3.06 0.41 13.51
CA LEU A 73 -2.12 1.54 13.39
C LEU A 73 -2.15 2.40 14.66
N LEU A 74 -3.33 2.73 15.17
CA LEU A 74 -3.48 3.46 16.42
C LEU A 74 -2.85 2.70 17.62
N GLN A 75 -3.08 1.39 17.71
CA GLN A 75 -2.52 0.57 18.79
C GLN A 75 -0.99 0.49 18.75
N LEU A 76 -0.41 0.41 17.55
CA LEU A 76 1.05 0.25 17.38
C LEU A 76 1.81 1.56 17.54
N THR A 77 1.22 2.69 17.15
CA THR A 77 1.94 3.99 17.12
C THR A 77 1.46 4.98 18.17
N GLY A 78 0.28 4.77 18.77
CA GLY A 78 -0.40 5.75 19.60
C GLY A 78 -1.00 6.94 18.81
N THR A 79 -0.80 7.01 17.49
CA THR A 79 -1.22 8.14 16.65
C THR A 79 -2.18 7.65 15.57
N PRO A 80 -3.42 8.17 15.48
CA PRO A 80 -4.37 7.70 14.49
C PRO A 80 -3.92 8.04 13.06
N TYR A 81 -4.04 7.07 12.14
CA TYR A 81 -3.90 7.35 10.71
C TYR A 81 -5.18 8.00 10.17
N LEU A 82 -5.08 9.26 9.75
CA LEU A 82 -6.20 10.07 9.25
C LEU A 82 -6.34 10.07 7.72
N GLY A 83 -5.37 9.49 7.01
CA GLY A 83 -5.41 9.44 5.56
C GLY A 83 -6.52 8.52 5.01
N PRO A 84 -6.86 8.65 3.72
CA PRO A 84 -7.83 7.78 3.08
C PRO A 84 -7.31 6.35 2.99
N ILE A 85 -8.20 5.38 3.21
CA ILE A 85 -7.96 3.97 2.89
C ILE A 85 -9.01 3.60 1.84
N PRO A 86 -8.61 3.25 0.60
CA PRO A 86 -9.56 2.87 -0.43
C PRO A 86 -10.37 1.65 0.00
N THR A 87 -11.70 1.75 -0.03
CA THR A 87 -12.61 0.66 0.34
C THR A 87 -13.57 0.35 -0.81
N PHE A 88 -13.80 -0.94 -1.08
CA PHE A 88 -14.94 -1.32 -1.90
C PHE A 88 -16.18 -1.33 -1.01
N CYS A 89 -17.16 -0.49 -1.36
CA CYS A 89 -18.48 -0.55 -0.74
C CYS A 89 -19.16 -1.80 -1.30
N LEU A 90 -19.07 -2.93 -0.59
CA LEU A 90 -19.97 -4.04 -0.82
C LEU A 90 -21.36 -3.55 -0.41
N MET A 91 -22.08 -2.93 -1.35
CA MET A 91 -23.54 -2.89 -1.26
C MET A 91 -23.96 -4.34 -1.08
N GLN A 92 -24.41 -4.70 0.12
CA GLN A 92 -25.11 -5.95 0.35
C GLN A 92 -26.34 -5.91 -0.55
N GLN A 93 -26.22 -6.50 -1.74
CA GLN A 93 -27.37 -6.83 -2.55
C GLN A 93 -28.13 -7.90 -1.75
N GLY A 94 -29.24 -7.48 -1.14
CA GLY A 94 -30.09 -8.32 -0.33
C GLY A 94 -30.43 -9.61 -1.07
N ARG A 95 -30.32 -10.72 -0.35
CA ARG A 95 -31.01 -11.97 -0.72
C ARG A 95 -32.45 -11.89 -0.30
#